data_AF-A0A2V7PWK7-F1
#
_entry.id   AF-A0A2V7PWK7-F1
#
_cell.length_a   1.000
_cell.length_b   1.000
_cell.length_c   1.000
_cell.angle_alpha   90.00
_cell.angle_beta   90.00
_cell.angle_gamma   90.00
#
_symmetry.space_group_name_H-M   'P 1'
#
loop_
_entity.id
_entity.type
_entity.pdbx_description
1 polymer ?
#
loop_
_entity_poly.entity_id
_entity_poly.type
_entity_poly.pdbx_seq_one_letter_code
_entity_poly.pdbx_strand_id
1 'polypeptide(L)'
;MTTRKKTDRAAGPSMIDQARDELFSHILRCGVTGAEPEHQKEWIDDTMLYLAERYPDLGADELSQVRVLGERFCRPVVRPKPEIAGSPAS
;
A
#
# COMPACT_ATOMS: atom_id res chain seq x y z
N MET A 1 -16.23 -28.20 -28.62
CA MET A 1 -14.91 -28.15 -27.94
C MET A 1 -14.63 -26.72 -27.52
N THR A 2 -15.10 -26.34 -26.33
CA THR A 2 -15.01 -24.94 -25.87
C THR A 2 -13.68 -24.77 -25.12
N THR A 3 -12.73 -24.14 -25.78
CA THR A 3 -11.36 -23.93 -25.28
C THR A 3 -11.40 -23.11 -23.99
N ARG A 4 -11.01 -23.74 -22.87
CA ARG A 4 -10.81 -23.08 -21.58
C ARG A 4 -9.76 -21.96 -21.75
N LYS A 5 -10.13 -20.71 -21.46
CA LYS A 5 -9.19 -19.59 -21.32
C LYS A 5 -8.12 -20.02 -20.33
N LYS A 6 -6.89 -20.16 -20.81
CA LYS A 6 -5.73 -20.39 -19.96
C LYS A 6 -5.58 -19.15 -19.08
N THR A 7 -5.87 -19.32 -17.80
CA THR A 7 -5.44 -18.39 -16.76
C THR A 7 -3.93 -18.32 -16.84
N ASP A 8 -3.42 -17.17 -17.25
CA ASP A 8 -2.02 -16.82 -17.13
C ASP A 8 -1.65 -16.93 -15.64
N ARG A 9 -0.98 -18.01 -15.28
CA ARG A 9 -0.39 -18.22 -13.95
C ARG A 9 1.13 -18.32 -14.09
N ALA A 10 1.72 -17.49 -14.96
CA ALA A 10 3.14 -17.56 -15.27
C ALA A 10 3.82 -16.23 -15.62
N ALA A 11 3.14 -15.08 -15.54
CA ALA A 11 3.85 -13.81 -15.47
C ALA A 11 4.32 -13.55 -14.02
N GLY A 12 5.57 -13.13 -13.83
CA GLY A 12 6.05 -12.63 -12.54
C GLY A 12 5.20 -11.47 -12.01
N PRO A 13 5.50 -10.92 -10.81
CA PRO A 13 4.75 -9.78 -10.29
C PRO A 13 4.77 -8.65 -11.31
N SER A 14 3.59 -8.10 -11.62
CA SER A 14 3.43 -6.97 -12.53
C SER A 14 4.30 -5.79 -12.06
N MET A 15 4.69 -4.88 -12.94
CA MET A 15 5.46 -3.69 -12.55
C MET A 15 4.75 -2.90 -11.43
N ILE A 16 3.42 -2.84 -11.45
CA ILE A 16 2.59 -2.28 -10.36
C ILE A 16 2.83 -3.03 -9.04
N ASP A 17 2.81 -4.36 -9.05
CA ASP A 17 3.00 -5.16 -7.84
C ASP A 17 4.40 -4.94 -7.26
N GLN A 18 5.42 -4.80 -8.12
CA GLN A 18 6.79 -4.52 -7.72
C GLN A 18 6.92 -3.12 -7.12
N ALA A 19 6.40 -2.09 -7.78
CA ALA A 19 6.43 -0.71 -7.26
C ALA A 19 5.66 -0.58 -5.93
N ARG A 20 4.53 -1.28 -5.80
CA ARG A 20 3.76 -1.35 -4.54
C ARG A 20 4.58 -2.00 -3.43
N ASP A 21 5.19 -3.15 -3.69
CA ASP A 21 5.98 -3.88 -2.68
C ASP A 21 7.21 -3.09 -2.24
N GLU A 22 7.83 -2.36 -3.16
CA GLU A 22 8.94 -1.46 -2.86
C GLU A 22 8.49 -0.27 -2.00
N LEU A 23 7.36 0.36 -2.32
CA LEU A 23 6.75 1.40 -1.48
C LEU A 23 6.48 0.90 -0.06
N PHE A 24 5.92 -0.30 0.08
CA PHE A 24 5.63 -0.89 1.39
C PHE A 24 6.90 -1.19 2.17
N SER A 25 7.94 -1.69 1.49
CA SER A 25 9.25 -1.91 2.09
C SER A 25 9.86 -0.61 2.62
N HIS A 26 9.73 0.50 1.88
CA HIS A 26 10.17 1.82 2.33
C HIS A 26 9.35 2.31 3.53
N ILE A 27 8.02 2.18 3.49
CA ILE A 27 7.13 2.55 4.61
C ILE A 27 7.54 1.82 5.90
N LEU A 28 7.80 0.51 5.82
CA LEU A 28 8.18 -0.31 6.97
C LEU A 28 9.59 0.01 7.48
N ARG A 29 10.56 0.23 6.58
CA ARG A 29 11.95 0.54 6.98
C ARG A 29 12.05 1.92 7.64
N CYS A 30 11.32 2.90 7.12
CA CYS A 30 11.34 4.27 7.63
C CYS A 30 10.37 4.50 8.79
N GLY A 31 9.40 3.60 9.02
CA GLY A 31 8.42 3.73 10.10
C GLY A 31 7.45 4.90 9.93
N VAL A 32 7.18 5.31 8.69
CA VAL A 32 6.36 6.51 8.39
C VAL A 32 4.93 6.41 8.91
N THR A 33 4.45 5.21 9.24
CA THR A 33 3.12 4.96 9.83
C THR A 33 2.92 5.58 11.22
N GLY A 34 4.00 5.92 11.92
CA GLY A 34 3.96 6.63 13.21
C GLY A 34 4.18 8.14 13.11
N ALA A 35 4.42 8.68 11.91
CA ALA A 35 4.65 10.10 11.70
C ALA A 35 3.33 10.89 11.69
N GLU A 36 3.43 12.21 11.84
CA GLU A 36 2.31 13.13 11.65
C GLU A 36 1.77 13.04 10.20
N PRO A 37 0.46 13.26 10.00
CA PRO A 37 -0.17 13.06 8.68
C PRO A 37 0.43 13.95 7.59
N GLU A 38 0.91 15.15 7.95
CA GLU A 38 1.57 16.08 7.03
C GLU A 38 2.92 15.53 6.58
N HIS A 39 3.77 15.11 7.52
CA HIS A 39 5.05 14.48 7.21
C HIS A 39 4.90 13.16 6.45
N GLN A 40 3.87 12.37 6.78
CA GLN A 40 3.57 11.14 6.07
C GLN A 40 3.19 11.43 4.61
N LYS A 41 2.41 12.48 4.37
CA LYS A 41 2.03 12.91 3.02
C LYS A 41 3.24 13.37 2.22
N GLU A 42 4.09 14.22 2.80
CA GLU A 42 5.30 14.73 2.15
C GLU A 42 6.26 13.58 1.81
N TRP A 43 6.48 12.67 2.75
CA TRP A 43 7.34 11.51 2.53
C TRP A 43 6.80 10.59 1.43
N ILE A 44 5.47 10.35 1.39
CA ILE A 44 4.85 9.57 0.31
C ILE A 44 5.00 10.30 -1.01
N ASP A 45 4.85 11.63 -1.05
CA ASP A 45 5.01 12.42 -2.28
C ASP A 45 6.41 12.27 -2.87
N ASP A 46 7.44 12.46 -2.04
CA ASP A 46 8.85 12.29 -2.42
C ASP A 46 9.15 10.85 -2.87
N THR A 47 8.63 9.86 -2.14
CA THR A 47 8.81 8.45 -2.51
C THR A 47 8.12 8.12 -3.84
N MET A 48 6.98 8.73 -4.14
CA MET A 48 6.30 8.55 -5.43
C MET A 48 7.09 9.15 -6.59
N LEU A 49 7.84 10.24 -6.39
CA LEU A 49 8.75 10.78 -7.41
C LEU A 49 9.86 9.76 -7.72
N TYR A 50 10.48 9.21 -6.68
CA TYR A 50 11.48 8.14 -6.84
C TYR A 50 10.92 6.92 -7.58
N LEU A 51 9.70 6.48 -7.26
CA LEU A 51 9.06 5.35 -7.95
C LEU A 51 8.75 5.68 -9.42
N ALA A 52 8.35 6.90 -9.74
CA ALA A 52 8.11 7.32 -11.12
C ALA A 52 9.41 7.32 -11.96
N GLU A 53 10.54 7.71 -11.37
CA GLU A 53 11.84 7.64 -12.04
C GLU A 53 12.34 6.21 -12.21
N ARG A 54 12.10 5.35 -11.22
CA ARG A 54 12.56 3.96 -11.21
C ARG A 54 11.73 3.04 -12.09
N TYR A 55 10.43 3.34 -12.23
CA TYR A 55 9.49 2.59 -13.06
C TYR A 55 8.93 3.49 -14.17
N PRO A 56 9.76 3.92 -15.14
CA PRO A 56 9.34 4.87 -16.19
C PRO A 56 8.27 4.30 -17.13
N ASP A 57 8.13 2.97 -17.19
CA ASP A 57 7.09 2.27 -17.94
C ASP A 57 5.73 2.27 -17.24
N LEU A 58 5.65 2.66 -15.95
CA LEU A 58 4.35 2.81 -15.27
C LEU A 58 3.66 4.10 -15.71
N GLY A 59 2.42 3.96 -16.17
CA GLY A 59 1.58 5.11 -16.46
C GLY A 59 1.19 5.89 -15.21
N ALA A 60 0.73 7.12 -15.41
CA ALA A 60 0.27 7.99 -14.32
C ALA A 60 -0.89 7.36 -13.51
N ASP A 61 -1.78 6.61 -14.16
CA ASP A 61 -2.88 5.90 -13.48
C ASP A 61 -2.35 4.79 -12.56
N GLU A 62 -1.37 4.03 -13.03
CA GLU A 62 -0.75 2.95 -12.27
C GLU A 62 0.03 3.49 -11.06
N LEU A 63 0.81 4.57 -11.24
CA LEU A 63 1.47 5.26 -10.14
C LEU A 63 0.46 5.84 -9.13
N SER A 64 -0.65 6.39 -9.60
CA SER A 64 -1.74 6.85 -8.73
C SER A 64 -2.33 5.70 -7.91
N GLN A 65 -2.53 4.52 -8.51
CA GLN A 65 -2.97 3.33 -7.80
C GLN A 65 -1.97 2.90 -6.72
N VAL A 66 -0.68 2.89 -7.03
CA VAL A 66 0.39 2.60 -6.05
C VAL A 66 0.35 3.58 -4.87
N ARG A 67 0.18 4.87 -5.14
CA ARG A 67 0.04 5.90 -4.09
C ARG A 67 -1.16 5.64 -3.17
N VAL A 68 -2.35 5.41 -3.74
CA VAL A 68 -3.57 5.15 -2.97
C VAL A 68 -3.40 3.92 -2.07
N LEU A 69 -2.72 2.88 -2.56
CA LEU A 69 -2.42 1.68 -1.78
C LEU A 69 -1.46 1.99 -0.61
N GLY A 70 -0.40 2.78 -0.85
CA GLY A 70 0.54 3.20 0.19
C GLY A 70 -0.10 4.06 1.28
N GLU A 71 -0.92 5.04 0.89
CA GLU A 71 -1.65 5.89 1.85
C GLU A 71 -2.62 5.08 2.71
N ARG A 72 -3.32 4.09 2.11
CA ARG A 72 -4.19 3.17 2.87
C ARG A 72 -3.41 2.27 3.81
N PHE A 73 -2.24 1.80 3.39
CA PHE A 73 -1.38 0.95 4.22
C PHE A 73 -0.90 1.68 5.47
N CYS A 74 -0.64 2.99 5.36
CA CYS A 74 -0.24 3.80 6.50
C CYS A 74 -1.38 4.16 7.46
N ARG A 75 -2.65 3.92 7.10
CA ARG A 75 -3.77 4.21 8.01
C ARG A 75 -3.69 3.30 9.23
N PRO A 76 -3.90 3.84 10.44
CA PRO A 76 -3.93 3.00 11.64
C PRO A 76 -5.04 1.95 11.50
N VAL A 77 -4.69 0.68 11.72
CA VAL A 77 -5.68 -0.38 11.85
C VAL A 77 -6.46 -0.09 13.11
N VAL A 78 -7.61 0.57 12.97
CA VAL A 78 -8.54 0.81 14.07
C VAL A 78 -9.09 -0.55 14.47
N ARG A 79 -8.38 -1.25 15.37
CA ARG A 79 -8.98 -2.37 16.07
C ARG A 79 -10.06 -1.73 16.94
N PRO A 80 -11.35 -2.08 16.80
CA PRO A 80 -12.30 -1.71 17.82
C PRO A 80 -11.72 -2.25 19.12
N LYS A 81 -11.43 -1.34 20.05
CA LYS A 81 -11.08 -1.72 21.42
C LYS A 81 -12.17 -2.70 21.85
N PRO A 82 -11.87 -3.93 22.31
CA PRO A 82 -12.88 -4.71 22.99
C PRO A 82 -13.28 -3.87 24.20
N GLU A 83 -14.41 -3.18 24.06
CA GLU A 83 -15.08 -2.53 25.16
C GLU A 83 -15.29 -3.64 26.18
N ILE A 84 -14.55 -3.56 27.27
CA ILE A 84 -14.60 -4.54 28.34
C ILE A 84 -16.01 -4.39 28.89
N ALA A 85 -16.91 -5.27 28.44
CA ALA A 85 -18.29 -5.34 28.90
C ALA A 85 -18.22 -5.40 30.42
N GLY A 86 -18.71 -4.32 31.04
CA GLY A 86 -18.65 -4.14 32.48
C GLY A 86 -19.20 -5.37 33.18
N SER A 87 -18.48 -5.82 34.19
CA SER A 87 -19.05 -6.69 35.21
C SER A 87 -20.33 -6.04 35.75
N PRO A 88 -21.50 -6.70 35.68
CA PRO A 88 -22.55 -6.36 36.62
C PRO A 88 -22.12 -6.92 37.98
N ALA A 89 -21.65 -6.02 38.84
CA ALA A 89 -21.65 -6.28 40.27
C ALA A 89 -23.10 -6.14 40.78
N SER A 90 -23.43 -7.03 41.72
CA SER A 90 -24.63 -7.09 42.59
C SER A 90 -25.84 -7.84 42.06
#